data_AF-A0A1J4U1G1-F1
#
_entry.id   AF-A0A1J4U1G1-F1
#
_cell.length_a   1.000
_cell.length_b   1.000
_cell.length_c   1.000
_cell.angle_alpha   90.00
_cell.angle_beta   90.00
_cell.angle_gamma   90.00
#
_symmetry.space_group_name_H-M   'P 1'
#
loop_
_entity.id
_entity.type
_entity.pdbx_description
1 polymer ?
#
loop_
_entity_poly.entity_id
_entity_poly.type
_entity_poly.pdbx_seq_one_letter_code
_entity_poly.pdbx_strand_id
1 'polypeptide(L)'
;MDLTVKDISVLLFMPEKEVQGLIKKKEIPFQMINDKLLFNKQQIIEWALSRNTPINISDHKKMSEYHIESLNAVLDHKSFYYECDFSEHSYIEQMVSLLDLEKNVDKGIIVQLLKNREELMSTAIGNGISLPHPRIPLMVGRNKPLITIFFPKVPLDLKSLDGKPVHTIILMISQTIKQHLSLLAHLSFLLSKETFRFALENRLHYKEILDIITHIESARSD
;
A
#
# COMPACT_ATOMS: atom_id res chain seq x y z
N MET A 1 5.59 -9.75 -3.14
CA MET A 1 6.26 -10.42 -4.27
C MET A 1 6.00 -11.90 -4.19
N ASP A 2 5.56 -12.51 -5.28
CA ASP A 2 5.34 -13.94 -5.40
C ASP A 2 6.67 -14.68 -5.54
N LEU A 3 6.96 -15.57 -4.60
CA LEU A 3 8.16 -16.41 -4.58
C LEU A 3 7.90 -17.71 -5.34
N THR A 4 8.94 -18.27 -5.94
CA THR A 4 8.92 -19.62 -6.56
C THR A 4 9.38 -20.68 -5.56
N VAL A 5 9.23 -21.96 -5.90
CA VAL A 5 9.75 -23.08 -5.08
C VAL A 5 11.24 -22.93 -4.80
N LYS A 6 12.02 -22.49 -5.79
CA LYS A 6 13.44 -22.20 -5.64
C LYS A 6 13.71 -21.07 -4.65
N ASP A 7 12.89 -20.03 -4.69
CA ASP A 7 13.03 -18.90 -3.77
C ASP A 7 12.71 -19.33 -2.31
N ILE A 8 11.69 -20.18 -2.12
CA ILE A 8 11.35 -20.75 -0.81
C ILE A 8 12.42 -21.71 -0.29
N SER A 9 12.99 -22.54 -1.17
CA SER A 9 14.09 -23.44 -0.84
C SER A 9 15.27 -22.69 -0.21
N VAL A 10 15.67 -21.58 -0.82
CA VAL A 10 16.76 -20.74 -0.29
C VAL A 10 16.31 -19.98 0.97
N LEU A 11 15.05 -19.53 1.04
CA LEU A 11 14.53 -18.77 2.19
C LEU A 11 14.47 -19.62 3.47
N LEU A 12 14.08 -20.89 3.34
CA LEU A 12 13.89 -21.80 4.47
C LEU A 12 15.09 -22.72 4.74
N PHE A 13 16.18 -22.56 3.97
CA PHE A 13 17.31 -23.50 3.96
C PHE A 13 16.91 -24.96 3.72
N MET A 14 15.83 -25.19 2.96
CA MET A 14 15.30 -26.53 2.67
C MET A 14 15.56 -26.90 1.20
N PRO A 15 15.87 -28.15 0.86
CA PRO A 15 15.91 -28.61 -0.53
C PRO A 15 14.54 -28.42 -1.23
N GLU A 16 14.54 -28.08 -2.53
CA GLU A 16 13.28 -27.92 -3.30
C GLU A 16 12.36 -29.14 -3.21
N LYS A 17 12.91 -30.35 -3.11
CA LYS A 17 12.15 -31.60 -2.95
C LYS A 17 11.36 -31.63 -1.63
N GLU A 18 11.92 -31.07 -0.57
CA GLU A 18 11.26 -30.96 0.73
C GLU A 18 10.15 -29.91 0.69
N VAL A 19 10.42 -28.75 0.07
CA VAL A 19 9.41 -27.72 -0.20
C VAL A 19 8.24 -28.30 -1.01
N GLN A 20 8.52 -29.09 -2.07
CA GLN A 20 7.50 -29.80 -2.83
C GLN A 20 6.73 -30.83 -1.99
N GLY A 21 7.39 -31.48 -1.03
CA GLY A 21 6.74 -32.35 -0.05
C GLY A 21 5.72 -31.59 0.81
N LEU A 22 6.10 -30.41 1.32
CA LEU A 22 5.21 -29.55 2.09
C LEU A 22 4.02 -29.04 1.26
N ILE A 23 4.23 -28.70 -0.01
CA ILE A 23 3.16 -28.32 -0.94
C ILE A 23 2.17 -29.47 -1.11
N LYS A 24 2.66 -30.69 -1.41
CA LYS A 24 1.81 -31.88 -1.61
C LYS A 24 0.97 -32.20 -0.38
N LYS A 25 1.54 -32.02 0.82
CA LYS A 25 0.86 -32.20 2.10
C LYS A 25 0.00 -30.99 2.52
N LYS A 26 0.03 -29.88 1.75
CA LYS A 26 -0.61 -28.60 2.07
C LYS A 26 -0.21 -28.05 3.44
N GLU A 27 1.02 -28.30 3.86
CA GLU A 27 1.53 -27.87 5.17
C GLU A 27 2.13 -26.46 5.15
N ILE A 28 2.49 -25.96 3.96
CA ILE A 28 3.07 -24.63 3.74
C ILE A 28 2.08 -23.78 2.93
N PRO A 29 1.88 -22.48 3.25
CA PRO A 29 0.93 -21.63 2.52
C PRO A 29 1.41 -21.35 1.08
N PHE A 30 0.57 -21.61 0.08
CA PHE A 30 0.86 -21.30 -1.33
C PHE A 30 -0.41 -20.87 -2.07
N GLN A 31 -0.26 -20.25 -3.24
CA GLN A 31 -1.33 -19.81 -4.12
C GLN A 31 -1.10 -20.27 -5.56
N MET A 32 -2.18 -20.51 -6.30
CA MET A 32 -2.15 -20.79 -7.73
C MET A 32 -2.68 -19.56 -8.47
N ILE A 33 -1.83 -18.90 -9.27
CA ILE A 33 -2.18 -17.72 -10.07
C ILE A 33 -1.81 -18.00 -11.52
N ASN A 34 -2.79 -18.01 -12.43
CA ASN A 34 -2.59 -18.35 -13.85
C ASN A 34 -1.80 -19.66 -14.05
N ASP A 35 -2.23 -20.72 -13.36
CA ASP A 35 -1.59 -22.06 -13.33
C ASP A 35 -0.15 -22.10 -12.80
N LYS A 36 0.37 -20.99 -12.25
CA LYS A 36 1.68 -20.94 -11.60
C LYS A 36 1.52 -21.06 -10.10
N LEU A 37 2.35 -21.93 -9.52
CA LEU A 37 2.49 -22.06 -8.07
C LEU A 37 3.39 -20.95 -7.54
N LEU A 38 2.82 -20.10 -6.69
CA LEU A 38 3.45 -18.92 -6.12
C LEU A 38 3.29 -18.90 -4.61
N PHE A 39 4.24 -18.28 -3.92
CA PHE A 39 4.21 -18.14 -2.47
C PHE A 39 4.24 -16.69 -2.06
N ASN A 40 3.39 -16.32 -1.11
CA ASN A 40 3.47 -15.01 -0.48
C ASN A 40 4.57 -15.01 0.59
N LYS A 41 5.52 -14.08 0.47
CA LYS A 41 6.67 -13.95 1.38
C LYS A 41 6.26 -13.83 2.86
N GLN A 42 5.26 -13.00 3.18
CA GLN A 42 4.87 -12.75 4.57
C GLN A 42 4.22 -13.99 5.18
N GLN A 43 3.32 -14.64 4.47
CA GLN A 43 2.69 -15.89 4.92
C GLN A 43 3.73 -16.99 5.18
N ILE A 44 4.77 -17.07 4.36
CA ILE A 44 5.86 -18.03 4.56
C ILE A 44 6.70 -17.69 5.79
N ILE A 45 7.01 -16.42 6.01
CA ILE A 45 7.76 -15.98 7.20
C ILE A 45 6.94 -16.28 8.46
N GLU A 46 5.66 -15.92 8.49
CA GLU A 46 4.76 -16.19 9.61
C GLU A 46 4.64 -17.69 9.87
N TRP A 47 4.46 -18.49 8.81
CA TRP A 47 4.45 -19.94 8.88
C TRP A 47 5.75 -20.51 9.47
N ALA A 48 6.90 -20.05 8.98
CA ALA A 48 8.20 -20.53 9.45
C ALA A 48 8.44 -20.17 10.92
N LEU A 49 8.11 -18.95 11.33
CA LEU A 49 8.17 -18.51 12.72
C LEU A 49 7.25 -19.34 13.62
N SER A 50 6.02 -19.63 13.18
CA SER A 50 5.07 -20.47 13.94
C SER A 50 5.56 -21.91 14.18
N ARG A 51 6.51 -22.39 13.35
CA ARG A 51 7.08 -23.73 13.42
C ARG A 51 8.54 -23.74 13.89
N ASN A 52 9.08 -22.62 14.38
CA ASN A 52 10.50 -22.47 14.73
C ASN A 52 11.45 -22.92 13.60
N THR A 53 11.04 -22.73 12.36
CA THR A 53 11.83 -23.07 11.17
C THR A 53 12.85 -21.95 10.91
N PRO A 54 14.16 -22.25 10.80
CA PRO A 54 15.17 -21.26 10.49
C PRO A 54 14.91 -20.57 9.15
N ILE A 55 15.14 -19.25 9.08
CA ILE A 55 14.91 -18.44 7.88
C ILE A 55 16.23 -17.75 7.50
N ASN A 56 16.60 -17.84 6.22
CA ASN A 56 17.69 -17.05 5.66
C ASN A 56 17.19 -15.63 5.42
N ILE A 57 17.71 -14.63 6.16
CA ILE A 57 17.32 -13.23 5.99
C ILE A 57 18.32 -12.45 5.12
N SER A 58 19.52 -13.00 4.91
CA SER A 58 20.70 -12.23 4.51
C SER A 58 21.06 -12.35 3.02
N ASP A 59 20.76 -13.47 2.36
CA ASP A 59 21.36 -13.80 1.04
C ASP A 59 20.42 -13.74 -0.17
N HIS A 60 19.16 -13.39 0.01
CA HIS A 60 18.23 -13.35 -1.11
C HIS A 60 18.21 -11.96 -1.74
N LYS A 61 18.76 -11.83 -2.96
CA LYS A 61 18.56 -10.66 -3.82
C LYS A 61 17.08 -10.36 -4.14
N LYS A 62 16.20 -11.34 -3.92
CA LYS A 62 14.73 -11.25 -3.99
C LYS A 62 14.04 -11.05 -2.63
N MET A 63 14.82 -11.00 -1.54
CA MET A 63 14.37 -10.66 -0.19
C MET A 63 14.52 -9.19 0.13
N SER A 64 15.03 -8.37 -0.79
CA SER A 64 14.69 -6.95 -0.76
C SER A 64 13.18 -6.86 -0.65
N GLU A 65 12.72 -6.27 0.46
CA GLU A 65 11.34 -5.82 0.58
C GLU A 65 11.01 -5.04 -0.69
N TYR A 66 9.74 -5.05 -1.13
CA TYR A 66 9.32 -4.24 -2.27
C TYR A 66 9.77 -2.80 -2.03
N HIS A 67 10.90 -2.44 -2.64
CA HIS A 67 11.58 -1.18 -2.43
C HIS A 67 10.98 -0.25 -3.47
N ILE A 68 10.19 0.69 -2.97
CA ILE A 68 9.52 1.65 -3.83
C ILE A 68 10.53 2.75 -4.11
N GLU A 69 11.28 2.56 -5.19
CA GLU A 69 12.16 3.60 -5.72
C GLU A 69 11.33 4.79 -6.21
N SER A 70 10.15 4.52 -6.78
CA SER A 70 9.22 5.51 -7.29
C SER A 70 7.78 5.18 -6.91
N LEU A 71 6.98 6.18 -6.52
CA LEU A 71 5.54 6.01 -6.29
C LEU A 71 4.80 5.56 -7.56
N ASN A 72 5.35 5.82 -8.75
CA ASN A 72 4.77 5.35 -10.02
C ASN A 72 4.78 3.82 -10.14
N ALA A 73 5.56 3.10 -9.31
CA ALA A 73 5.48 1.64 -9.25
C ALA A 73 4.15 1.12 -8.65
N VAL A 74 3.46 1.97 -7.87
CA VAL A 74 2.21 1.63 -7.17
C VAL A 74 1.01 2.46 -7.60
N LEU A 75 1.22 3.55 -8.32
CA LEU A 75 0.18 4.38 -8.92
C LEU A 75 0.00 4.08 -10.41
N ASP A 76 -1.24 3.86 -10.82
CA ASP A 76 -1.64 3.81 -12.23
C ASP A 76 -2.97 4.56 -12.42
N HIS A 77 -3.54 4.56 -13.63
CA HIS A 77 -4.80 5.25 -13.91
C HIS A 77 -5.98 4.84 -12.99
N LYS A 78 -5.98 3.64 -12.41
CA LYS A 78 -7.02 3.17 -11.46
C LYS A 78 -6.76 3.61 -10.03
N SER A 79 -5.62 4.24 -9.77
CA SER A 79 -5.28 4.81 -8.47
C SER A 79 -5.87 6.20 -8.26
N PHE A 80 -6.56 6.78 -9.25
CA PHE A 80 -7.08 8.16 -9.18
C PHE A 80 -8.60 8.17 -9.37
N TYR A 81 -9.31 8.74 -8.41
CA TYR A 81 -10.76 8.91 -8.44
C TYR A 81 -11.09 10.40 -8.38
N TYR A 82 -11.79 10.89 -9.39
CA TYR A 82 -12.16 12.30 -9.53
C TYR A 82 -13.63 12.51 -9.20
N GLU A 83 -13.99 13.73 -8.79
CA GLU A 83 -15.37 14.14 -8.52
C GLU A 83 -16.09 13.20 -7.52
N CYS A 84 -15.36 12.74 -6.50
CA CYS A 84 -15.90 11.81 -5.52
C CYS A 84 -16.98 12.50 -4.67
N ASP A 85 -18.17 11.93 -4.62
CA ASP A 85 -19.26 12.43 -3.79
C ASP A 85 -19.12 11.92 -2.36
N PHE A 86 -18.23 12.59 -1.60
CA PHE A 86 -17.94 12.24 -0.22
C PHE A 86 -18.64 13.16 0.77
N SER A 87 -19.03 12.60 1.92
CA SER A 87 -19.51 13.37 3.08
C SER A 87 -18.53 13.25 4.24
N GLU A 88 -18.35 14.33 4.99
CA GLU A 88 -17.40 14.40 6.12
C GLU A 88 -17.58 13.27 7.14
N HIS A 89 -18.82 12.79 7.32
CA HIS A 89 -19.14 11.75 8.32
C HIS A 89 -18.96 10.32 7.82
N SER A 90 -18.91 10.10 6.49
CA SER A 90 -18.84 8.75 5.89
C SER A 90 -17.81 8.60 4.78
N TYR A 91 -16.89 9.57 4.65
CA TYR A 91 -15.90 9.59 3.57
C TYR A 91 -15.03 8.33 3.57
N ILE A 92 -14.74 7.74 4.75
CA ILE A 92 -13.94 6.52 4.86
C ILE A 92 -14.68 5.34 4.22
N GLU A 93 -15.95 5.15 4.56
CA GLU A 93 -16.80 4.11 3.97
C GLU A 93 -16.95 4.28 2.46
N GLN A 94 -17.26 5.50 2.03
CA GLN A 94 -17.47 5.84 0.63
C GLN A 94 -16.17 5.60 -0.16
N MET A 95 -15.03 6.08 0.34
CA MET A 95 -13.71 5.87 -0.26
C MET A 95 -13.37 4.37 -0.37
N VAL A 96 -13.51 3.60 0.71
CA VAL A 96 -13.21 2.15 0.69
C VAL A 96 -14.16 1.39 -0.24
N SER A 97 -15.42 1.83 -0.36
CA SER A 97 -16.38 1.20 -1.26
C SER A 97 -15.95 1.27 -2.73
N LEU A 98 -15.28 2.36 -3.14
CA LEU A 98 -14.79 2.56 -4.51
C LEU A 98 -13.58 1.69 -4.87
N LEU A 99 -12.84 1.16 -3.89
CA LEU A 99 -11.62 0.40 -4.15
C LEU A 99 -11.89 -0.89 -4.94
N ASP A 100 -11.14 -1.08 -6.01
CA ASP A 100 -11.11 -2.32 -6.79
C ASP A 100 -10.21 -3.38 -6.11
N LEU A 101 -10.77 -4.06 -5.10
CA LEU A 101 -10.10 -5.10 -4.32
C LEU A 101 -10.61 -6.50 -4.72
N GLU A 102 -9.79 -7.52 -4.47
CA GLU A 102 -10.20 -8.91 -4.66
C GLU A 102 -11.40 -9.28 -3.78
N LYS A 103 -12.27 -10.18 -4.26
CA LYS A 103 -13.55 -10.54 -3.61
C LYS A 103 -13.41 -11.12 -2.20
N ASN A 104 -12.26 -11.68 -1.88
CA ASN A 104 -11.93 -12.26 -0.58
C ASN A 104 -11.43 -11.21 0.44
N VAL A 105 -11.26 -9.94 0.04
CA VAL A 105 -10.85 -8.86 0.95
C VAL A 105 -12.09 -8.25 1.59
N ASP A 106 -12.16 -8.32 2.92
CA ASP A 106 -13.24 -7.70 3.69
C ASP A 106 -13.00 -6.18 3.82
N LYS A 107 -13.76 -5.41 3.05
CA LYS A 107 -13.74 -3.94 3.09
C LYS A 107 -14.19 -3.38 4.45
N GLY A 108 -15.06 -4.08 5.19
CA GLY A 108 -15.53 -3.66 6.51
C GLY A 108 -14.40 -3.58 7.53
N ILE A 109 -13.47 -4.53 7.48
CA ILE A 109 -12.25 -4.52 8.32
C ILE A 109 -11.39 -3.29 8.00
N ILE A 110 -11.19 -2.98 6.71
CA ILE A 110 -10.42 -1.80 6.30
C ILE A 110 -11.04 -0.51 6.83
N VAL A 111 -12.37 -0.35 6.68
CA VAL A 111 -13.12 0.79 7.23
C VAL A 111 -12.90 0.92 8.73
N GLN A 112 -13.07 -0.17 9.48
CA GLN A 112 -12.93 -0.14 10.93
C GLN A 112 -11.51 0.28 11.36
N LEU A 113 -10.49 -0.24 10.69
CA LEU A 113 -9.09 0.11 10.99
C LEU A 113 -8.76 1.57 10.66
N LEU A 114 -9.31 2.10 9.57
CA LEU A 114 -9.17 3.51 9.20
C LEU A 114 -9.88 4.42 10.20
N LYS A 115 -11.12 4.09 10.61
CA LYS A 115 -11.86 4.85 11.62
C LYS A 115 -11.15 4.88 12.96
N ASN A 116 -10.69 3.73 13.45
CA ASN A 116 -9.91 3.64 14.68
C ASN A 116 -8.64 4.52 14.61
N ARG A 117 -8.02 4.64 13.43
CA ARG A 117 -6.88 5.55 13.24
C ARG A 117 -7.31 7.01 13.30
N GLU A 118 -8.39 7.38 12.62
CA GLU A 118 -8.89 8.75 12.53
C GLU A 118 -9.35 9.30 13.88
N GLU A 119 -10.01 8.47 14.69
CA GLU A 119 -10.48 8.83 16.04
C GLU A 119 -9.36 9.24 16.99
N LEU A 120 -8.15 8.71 16.80
CA LEU A 120 -7.02 9.00 17.67
C LEU A 120 -6.41 10.37 17.37
N MET A 121 -6.39 10.75 16.09
CA MET A 121 -5.99 12.07 15.60
C MET A 121 -6.35 12.14 14.12
N SER A 122 -6.94 13.26 13.69
CA SER A 122 -7.26 13.50 12.27
C SER A 122 -6.05 13.18 11.38
N THR A 123 -6.31 12.52 10.26
CA THR A 123 -5.30 12.29 9.23
C THR A 123 -5.23 13.40 8.19
N ALA A 124 -6.01 14.48 8.37
CA ALA A 124 -5.83 15.75 7.67
C ALA A 124 -4.57 16.46 8.16
N ILE A 125 -3.52 16.40 7.35
CA ILE A 125 -2.16 16.85 7.71
C ILE A 125 -1.88 18.31 7.35
N GLY A 126 -2.86 19.01 6.78
CA GLY A 126 -2.72 20.38 6.28
C GLY A 126 -2.58 20.48 4.76
N ASN A 127 -2.58 21.71 4.25
CA ASN A 127 -2.55 22.06 2.82
C ASN A 127 -3.68 21.42 2.02
N GLY A 128 -4.83 21.19 2.64
CA GLY A 128 -5.98 20.54 2.00
C GLY A 128 -5.78 19.05 1.70
N ILE A 129 -4.81 18.39 2.35
CA ILE A 129 -4.49 16.97 2.16
C ILE A 129 -4.87 16.15 3.40
N SER A 130 -5.53 15.02 3.18
CA SER A 130 -5.68 13.96 4.17
C SER A 130 -4.94 12.70 3.73
N LEU A 131 -4.32 11.99 4.69
CA LEU A 131 -3.56 10.78 4.46
C LEU A 131 -4.06 9.61 5.34
N PRO A 132 -5.29 9.09 5.11
CA PRO A 132 -5.79 7.95 5.90
C PRO A 132 -4.92 6.70 5.67
N HIS A 133 -4.45 6.09 6.77
CA HIS A 133 -3.62 4.89 6.73
C HIS A 133 -3.84 4.00 7.96
N PRO A 134 -4.10 2.68 7.80
CA PRO A 134 -4.12 1.76 8.94
C PRO A 134 -2.74 1.71 9.60
N ARG A 135 -2.69 1.58 10.94
CA ARG A 135 -1.42 1.41 11.68
C ARG A 135 -0.85 0.01 11.55
N ILE A 136 -1.72 -0.97 11.37
CA ILE A 136 -1.32 -2.36 11.18
C ILE A 136 -1.13 -2.62 9.69
N PRO A 137 -0.08 -3.37 9.30
CA PRO A 137 0.08 -3.77 7.92
C PRO A 137 -1.06 -4.68 7.47
N LEU A 138 -1.54 -4.48 6.24
CA LEU A 138 -2.65 -5.24 5.66
C LEU A 138 -2.29 -5.76 4.27
N MET A 139 -2.76 -6.98 4.00
CA MET A 139 -2.72 -7.55 2.66
C MET A 139 -4.11 -7.48 2.04
N VAL A 140 -4.24 -6.72 0.96
CA VAL A 140 -5.53 -6.44 0.30
C VAL A 140 -5.62 -7.13 -1.07
N GLY A 141 -5.30 -8.43 -1.11
CA GLY A 141 -5.39 -9.23 -2.35
C GLY A 141 -4.36 -8.84 -3.41
N ARG A 142 -3.25 -8.21 -3.03
CA ARG A 142 -2.16 -7.85 -3.95
C ARG A 142 -0.83 -8.01 -3.24
N ASN A 143 0.23 -8.23 -4.01
CA ASN A 143 1.60 -8.40 -3.52
C ASN A 143 2.45 -7.13 -3.58
N LYS A 144 1.78 -5.97 -3.51
CA LYS A 144 2.31 -4.61 -3.46
C LYS A 144 1.43 -3.76 -2.54
N PRO A 145 1.95 -2.69 -1.91
CA PRO A 145 1.12 -1.77 -1.16
C PRO A 145 0.14 -1.03 -2.09
N LEU A 146 -0.92 -0.47 -1.50
CA LEU A 146 -1.94 0.28 -2.20
C LEU A 146 -1.79 1.76 -1.86
N ILE A 147 -1.70 2.59 -2.90
CA ILE A 147 -1.90 4.04 -2.80
C ILE A 147 -3.04 4.40 -3.74
N THR A 148 -3.99 5.19 -3.25
CA THR A 148 -5.11 5.67 -4.04
C THR A 148 -5.40 7.12 -3.69
N ILE A 149 -5.55 7.95 -4.71
CA ILE A 149 -5.78 9.39 -4.60
C ILE A 149 -7.22 9.66 -4.99
N PHE A 150 -7.94 10.32 -4.10
CA PHE A 150 -9.32 10.73 -4.30
C PHE A 150 -9.39 12.25 -4.30
N PHE A 151 -10.14 12.79 -5.25
CA PHE A 151 -10.49 14.19 -5.34
C PHE A 151 -11.99 14.33 -5.07
N PRO A 152 -12.39 14.68 -3.83
CA PRO A 152 -13.78 15.02 -3.52
C PRO A 152 -14.30 16.12 -4.44
N LYS A 153 -15.56 16.01 -4.86
CA LYS A 153 -16.22 17.05 -5.64
C LYS A 153 -16.20 18.38 -4.89
N VAL A 154 -16.58 18.34 -3.61
CA VAL A 154 -16.53 19.47 -2.67
C VAL A 154 -15.46 19.17 -1.61
N PRO A 155 -14.57 20.13 -1.28
CA PRO A 155 -13.63 19.97 -0.19
C PRO A 155 -14.33 19.68 1.15
N LEU A 156 -13.75 18.80 1.97
CA LEU A 156 -14.34 18.30 3.22
C LEU A 156 -13.72 18.99 4.45
N ASP A 157 -14.53 19.41 5.43
CA ASP A 157 -14.00 19.84 6.73
C ASP A 157 -13.67 18.63 7.61
N LEU A 158 -12.42 18.17 7.54
CA LEU A 158 -11.92 17.03 8.32
C LEU A 158 -11.08 17.47 9.53
N LYS A 159 -11.31 18.68 10.04
CA LYS A 159 -10.60 19.24 11.21
C LYS A 159 -9.07 19.21 11.02
N SER A 160 -8.62 19.65 9.86
CA SER A 160 -7.20 19.77 9.53
C SER A 160 -6.47 20.66 10.54
N LEU A 161 -5.20 20.36 10.81
CA LEU A 161 -4.36 21.12 11.75
C LEU A 161 -4.22 22.60 11.39
N ASP A 162 -4.29 22.93 10.10
CA ASP A 162 -4.22 24.28 9.57
C ASP A 162 -5.60 24.92 9.33
N GLY A 163 -6.69 24.24 9.70
CA GLY A 163 -8.06 24.69 9.51
C GLY A 163 -8.54 24.73 8.06
N LYS A 164 -7.76 24.23 7.09
CA LYS A 164 -8.16 24.21 5.68
C LYS A 164 -9.02 22.98 5.35
N PRO A 165 -10.06 23.14 4.52
CA PRO A 165 -10.80 22.00 3.98
C PRO A 165 -9.92 21.07 3.15
N VAL A 166 -10.18 19.78 3.20
CA VAL A 166 -9.47 18.74 2.47
C VAL A 166 -10.03 18.60 1.06
N HIS A 167 -9.23 18.97 0.05
CA HIS A 167 -9.56 18.79 -1.36
C HIS A 167 -8.97 17.50 -1.97
N THR A 168 -8.05 16.84 -1.27
CA THR A 168 -7.42 15.59 -1.74
C THR A 168 -7.23 14.62 -0.58
N ILE A 169 -7.61 13.36 -0.80
CA ILE A 169 -7.39 12.26 0.14
C ILE A 169 -6.46 11.25 -0.51
N ILE A 170 -5.37 10.90 0.17
CA ILE A 170 -4.42 9.88 -0.26
C ILE A 170 -4.55 8.69 0.70
N LEU A 171 -5.24 7.64 0.28
CA LEU A 171 -5.28 6.39 1.03
C LEU A 171 -3.96 5.64 0.85
N MET A 172 -3.36 5.20 1.94
CA MET A 172 -2.17 4.35 1.94
C MET A 172 -2.41 3.07 2.75
N ILE A 173 -2.20 1.91 2.13
CA ILE A 173 -2.20 0.60 2.79
C ILE A 173 -0.87 -0.11 2.51
N SER A 174 -0.11 -0.38 3.56
CA SER A 174 1.20 -1.03 3.52
C SER A 174 1.15 -2.47 4.02
N GLN A 175 2.07 -3.32 3.55
CA GLN A 175 2.10 -4.76 3.90
C GLN A 175 3.12 -5.09 4.98
N THR A 176 4.05 -4.18 5.27
CA THR A 176 4.98 -4.28 6.40
C THR A 176 5.16 -2.92 7.09
N ILE A 177 5.66 -2.93 8.33
CA ILE A 177 6.00 -1.71 9.07
C ILE A 177 7.08 -0.90 8.34
N LYS A 178 8.10 -1.56 7.79
CA LYS A 178 9.15 -0.87 7.04
C LYS A 178 8.63 -0.22 5.76
N GLN A 179 7.75 -0.90 5.02
CA GLN A 179 7.04 -0.29 3.89
C GLN A 179 6.20 0.90 4.32
N HIS A 180 5.50 0.79 5.45
CA HIS A 180 4.70 1.87 6.00
C HIS A 180 5.53 3.14 6.22
N LEU A 181 6.63 3.02 6.97
CA LEU A 181 7.51 4.16 7.27
C LEU A 181 8.18 4.72 6.01
N SER A 182 8.60 3.83 5.10
CA SER A 182 9.21 4.24 3.83
C SER A 182 8.22 5.01 2.95
N LEU A 183 6.98 4.54 2.81
CA LEU A 183 5.94 5.21 2.02
C LEU A 183 5.51 6.54 2.64
N LEU A 184 5.35 6.60 3.97
CA LEU A 184 5.04 7.86 4.64
C LEU A 184 6.14 8.90 4.43
N ALA A 185 7.41 8.51 4.59
CA ALA A 185 8.54 9.40 4.34
C ALA A 185 8.57 9.88 2.88
N HIS A 186 8.28 8.98 1.93
CA HIS A 186 8.28 9.31 0.51
C HIS A 186 7.12 10.26 0.15
N LEU A 187 5.90 9.97 0.60
CA LEU A 187 4.74 10.84 0.43
C LEU A 187 4.97 12.21 1.08
N SER A 188 5.54 12.24 2.28
CA SER A 188 5.87 13.49 2.97
C SER A 188 6.87 14.33 2.17
N PHE A 189 7.87 13.71 1.54
CA PHE A 189 8.81 14.39 0.66
C PHE A 189 8.14 14.96 -0.58
N LEU A 190 7.30 14.18 -1.28
CA LEU A 190 6.56 14.66 -2.46
C LEU A 190 5.63 15.82 -2.07
N LEU A 191 4.88 15.67 -0.98
CA LEU A 191 3.99 16.71 -0.45
C LEU A 191 4.73 17.94 0.05
N SER A 192 6.05 17.85 0.30
CA SER A 192 6.88 19.01 0.61
C SER A 192 7.16 19.87 -0.63
N LYS A 193 7.00 19.33 -1.85
CA LYS A 193 7.19 20.06 -3.10
C LYS A 193 5.92 20.81 -3.50
N GLU A 194 6.08 22.10 -3.78
CA GLU A 194 4.98 22.95 -4.20
C GLU A 194 4.34 22.49 -5.50
N THR A 195 5.14 22.03 -6.47
CA THR A 195 4.66 21.50 -7.75
C THR A 195 3.70 20.31 -7.58
N PHE A 196 4.01 19.40 -6.65
CA PHE A 196 3.13 18.26 -6.37
C PHE A 196 1.85 18.70 -5.65
N ARG A 197 1.95 19.60 -4.66
CA ARG A 197 0.76 20.17 -4.00
C ARG A 197 -0.15 20.89 -4.98
N PHE A 198 0.42 21.72 -5.85
CA PHE A 198 -0.31 22.41 -6.91
C PHE A 198 -1.05 21.44 -7.83
N ALA A 199 -0.39 20.35 -8.23
CA ALA A 199 -1.01 19.33 -9.07
C ALA A 199 -2.22 18.66 -8.41
N LEU A 200 -2.13 18.40 -7.10
CA LEU A 200 -3.23 17.83 -6.32
C LEU A 200 -4.37 18.83 -6.11
N GLU A 201 -4.07 20.08 -5.77
CA GLU A 201 -5.04 21.16 -5.55
C GLU A 201 -5.85 21.46 -6.82
N ASN A 202 -5.18 21.49 -7.97
CA ASN A 202 -5.81 21.72 -9.27
C ASN A 202 -6.39 20.45 -9.91
N ARG A 203 -6.34 19.31 -9.21
CA ARG A 203 -6.91 18.02 -9.66
C ARG A 203 -6.43 17.66 -11.08
N LEU A 204 -5.13 17.82 -11.34
CA LEU A 204 -4.57 17.56 -12.67
C LEU A 204 -4.84 16.12 -13.12
N HIS A 205 -4.78 15.88 -14.43
CA HIS A 205 -5.00 14.56 -14.97
C HIS A 205 -3.90 13.60 -14.49
N TYR A 206 -4.26 12.34 -14.24
CA TYR A 206 -3.36 11.39 -13.56
C TYR A 206 -1.98 11.29 -14.23
N LYS A 207 -1.92 11.39 -15.56
CA LYS A 207 -0.65 11.39 -16.32
C LYS A 207 0.27 12.53 -15.89
N GLU A 208 -0.27 13.74 -15.77
CA GLU A 208 0.51 14.92 -15.36
C GLU A 208 1.04 14.75 -13.92
N ILE A 209 0.23 14.16 -13.04
CA ILE A 209 0.65 13.87 -11.66
C ILE A 209 1.80 12.84 -11.65
N LEU A 210 1.69 11.76 -12.44
CA LEU A 210 2.75 10.75 -12.56
C LEU A 210 4.03 11.33 -13.17
N ASP A 211 3.93 12.24 -14.13
CA ASP A 211 5.08 12.93 -14.74
C ASP A 211 5.78 13.84 -13.71
N ILE A 212 5.00 14.59 -12.92
CA ILE A 212 5.52 15.43 -11.83
C ILE A 212 6.23 14.59 -10.77
N ILE A 213 5.66 13.45 -10.36
CA ILE A 213 6.30 12.50 -9.43
C ILE A 213 7.66 12.06 -9.99
N THR A 214 7.69 11.63 -11.25
CA THR A 214 8.93 11.18 -11.92
C THR A 214 10.01 12.26 -11.91
N HIS A 215 9.63 13.50 -12.21
CA HIS A 215 10.56 14.63 -12.26
C HIS A 215 11.13 14.96 -10.87
N ILE A 216 10.27 14.99 -9.84
CA ILE A 216 10.69 15.24 -8.45
C ILE A 216 11.62 14.13 -7.94
N GLU A 217 11.30 12.87 -8.24
CA GLU A 217 12.07 11.71 -7.78
C GLU A 217 13.44 11.64 -8.49
N SER A 218 13.52 12.00 -9.76
CA SER A 218 14.78 12.03 -10.51
C SER A 218 15.75 13.07 -9.92
N ALA A 219 15.24 14.25 -9.55
CA ALA A 219 16.04 15.32 -8.92
C ALA A 219 16.46 15.01 -7.46
N ARG A 220 16.00 13.89 -6.88
CA ARG A 220 16.40 13.42 -5.54
C ARG A 220 17.59 12.44 -5.60
N SER A 221 17.83 11.84 -6.76
CA SER A 221 18.92 10.88 -6.99
C SER A 221 20.25 11.56 -7.38
N ASP A 222 20.23 12.86 -7.65
CA ASP A 222 21.38 13.73 -7.87
C ASP A 222 21.83 14.41 -6.56
#